data_AF-C3YU51-F1
#
_entry.id   AF-C3YU51-F1
#
_cell.length_a   1.000
_cell.length_b   1.000
_cell.length_c   1.000
_cell.angle_alpha   90.00
_cell.angle_beta   90.00
_cell.angle_gamma   90.00
#
_symmetry.space_group_name_H-M   'P 1'
#
loop_
_entity.id
_entity.type
_entity.pdbx_description
1 polymer ?
#
loop_
_entity_poly.entity_id
_entity_poly.type
_entity_poly.pdbx_seq_one_letter_code
_entity_poly.pdbx_strand_id
1 'polypeptide(L)' 'CLCNETGSVSLQCNETGLCHCQDTVGGEKCDVCLPGFFNFSSQGPCGCDEAGSEVMTCDQMDGSCTCKVNVEGEGCRSC' A
#
# COMPACT_ATOMS: atom_id res chain seq x y z
N CYS A 1 10.96 -6.14 19.15
CA CYS A 1 10.65 -5.21 18.05
C CYS A 1 9.70 -5.83 17.02
N LEU A 2 9.98 -7.01 16.43
CA LEU A 2 9.10 -7.66 15.44
C LEU A 2 8.74 -6.76 14.24
N CYS A 3 9.62 -5.82 13.89
CA CYS A 3 9.40 -4.95 12.74
C CYS A 3 9.40 -5.78 11.44
N ASN A 4 8.57 -5.39 10.48
CA ASN A 4 8.53 -6.02 9.18
C ASN A 4 9.81 -5.69 8.39
N GLU A 5 10.60 -6.68 7.97
CA GLU A 5 11.85 -6.47 7.20
C GLU A 5 11.63 -5.68 5.90
N THR A 6 10.45 -5.80 5.33
CA THR A 6 10.12 -5.22 4.03
C THR A 6 9.60 -3.80 4.18
N GLY A 7 8.72 -3.58 5.18
CA GLY A 7 8.10 -2.28 5.43
C GLY A 7 8.87 -1.36 6.39
N SER A 8 9.79 -1.90 7.19
CA SER A 8 10.61 -1.08 8.10
C SER A 8 11.93 -0.67 7.46
N VAL A 9 12.39 0.53 7.79
CA VAL A 9 13.75 1.01 7.45
C VAL A 9 14.80 0.19 8.20
N SER A 10 14.45 -0.30 9.39
CA SER A 10 15.30 -1.17 10.19
C SER A 10 14.48 -2.07 11.09
N LEU A 11 15.04 -3.24 11.42
CA LEU A 11 14.47 -4.15 12.40
C LEU A 11 14.59 -3.69 13.85
N GLN A 12 15.21 -2.52 14.08
CA GLN A 12 15.31 -1.91 15.39
C GLN A 12 14.07 -1.08 15.70
N CYS A 13 13.62 -1.14 16.94
CA CYS A 13 12.52 -0.32 17.46
C CYS A 13 13.02 0.68 18.49
N ASN A 14 12.26 1.76 18.66
CA ASN A 14 12.47 2.76 19.71
C ASN A 14 12.35 2.11 21.11
N GLU A 15 12.82 2.80 22.16
CA GLU A 15 12.55 2.50 23.57
C GLU A 15 11.05 2.27 23.87
N THR A 16 10.13 2.87 23.11
CA THR A 16 8.68 2.62 23.20
C THR A 16 8.21 1.35 22.48
N GLY A 17 9.08 0.65 21.74
CA GLY A 17 8.74 -0.54 20.97
C GLY A 17 8.24 -0.29 19.56
N LEU A 18 8.18 0.98 19.12
CA LEU A 18 7.72 1.38 17.78
C LEU A 18 8.82 1.20 16.72
N CYS A 19 8.47 0.62 15.59
CA CYS A 19 9.39 0.43 14.46
C CYS A 19 9.49 1.69 13.58
N HIS A 20 10.64 1.88 12.93
CA HIS A 20 10.80 2.96 11.96
C HIS A 20 10.36 2.48 10.57
N CYS A 21 9.19 2.93 10.12
CA CYS A 21 8.57 2.51 8.85
C CYS A 21 9.03 3.35 7.67
N GLN A 22 9.04 2.75 6.47
CA GLN A 22 9.27 3.48 5.23
C GLN A 22 8.07 4.38 4.87
N ASP A 23 8.27 5.33 3.96
CA ASP A 23 7.27 6.33 3.57
C ASP A 23 5.96 5.74 2.97
N THR A 24 5.94 4.45 2.64
CA THR A 24 4.80 3.75 2.00
C THR A 24 3.99 2.87 2.94
N VAL A 25 4.42 2.77 4.21
CA VAL A 25 3.95 1.77 5.18
C VAL A 25 3.93 2.35 6.59
N GLY A 26 3.01 1.89 7.41
CA GLY A 26 2.77 2.34 8.76
C GLY A 26 2.37 1.20 9.69
N GLY A 27 1.88 1.56 10.87
CA GLY A 27 1.61 0.63 11.96
C GLY A 27 2.80 0.50 12.92
N GLU A 28 2.57 -0.07 14.10
CA GLU A 28 3.60 -0.21 15.14
C GLU A 28 4.76 -1.10 14.69
N LYS A 29 4.50 -2.01 13.74
CA LYS A 29 5.46 -2.97 13.21
C LYS A 29 5.74 -2.81 11.71
N CYS A 30 5.26 -1.72 11.10
CA CYS A 30 5.40 -1.47 9.66
C CYS A 30 4.78 -2.59 8.81
N ASP A 31 3.68 -3.14 9.31
CA ASP A 31 2.91 -4.27 8.79
C ASP A 31 1.57 -3.82 8.18
N VAL A 32 1.37 -2.51 8.03
CA VAL A 32 0.20 -1.92 7.39
C VAL A 32 0.66 -1.02 6.25
N CYS A 33 0.09 -1.16 5.04
CA CYS A 33 0.37 -0.23 3.95
C CYS A 33 -0.33 1.11 4.20
N LEU A 34 0.28 2.22 3.76
CA LEU A 34 -0.41 3.51 3.75
C LEU A 34 -1.49 3.53 2.66
N PRO A 35 -2.55 4.35 2.80
CA PRO A 35 -3.57 4.48 1.77
C PRO A 35 -2.93 4.94 0.45
N GLY A 36 -3.24 4.21 -0.63
CA GLY A 36 -2.61 4.43 -1.95
C GLY A 36 -1.36 3.59 -2.19
N PHE A 37 -1.02 2.66 -1.29
CA PHE A 37 0.03 1.66 -1.46
C PHE A 37 -0.51 0.27 -1.18
N PHE A 38 -0.02 -0.72 -1.92
CA PHE A 38 -0.33 -2.13 -1.75
C PHE A 38 0.98 -2.92 -1.88
N ASN A 39 1.04 -4.08 -1.23
CA ASN A 39 2.19 -4.97 -1.25
C ASN A 39 3.52 -4.35 -0.72
N PHE A 40 3.99 -4.85 0.42
CA PHE A 40 5.21 -4.36 1.08
C PHE A 40 6.47 -4.45 0.23
N SER A 41 6.54 -5.34 -0.77
CA SER A 41 7.83 -5.85 -1.26
C SER A 41 8.33 -5.36 -2.60
N SER A 42 7.50 -4.89 -3.54
CA SER A 42 8.01 -4.59 -4.91
C SER A 42 7.03 -3.86 -5.82
N GLN A 43 5.76 -3.80 -5.47
CA GLN A 43 4.73 -3.17 -6.31
C GLN A 43 4.42 -1.85 -5.63
N GLY A 44 4.78 -0.76 -6.29
CA GLY A 44 4.78 0.57 -5.70
C GLY A 44 3.36 1.11 -5.42
N PRO A 45 3.16 2.44 -5.47
CA PRO A 45 1.84 3.03 -5.22
C PRO A 45 0.75 2.41 -6.11
N CYS A 46 -0.47 2.40 -5.61
CA CYS A 46 -1.67 1.97 -6.33
C CYS A 46 -1.71 2.63 -7.71
N GLY A 47 -1.69 1.81 -8.76
CA GLY A 47 -1.74 2.26 -10.16
C GLY A 47 -3.15 2.56 -10.65
N CYS A 48 -4.07 2.96 -9.76
CA CYS A 48 -5.45 3.24 -10.11
C CYS A 48 -5.55 4.56 -10.86
N ASP A 49 -6.21 4.55 -12.02
CA ASP A 49 -6.47 5.75 -12.81
C ASP A 49 -7.63 6.54 -12.18
N GLU A 50 -7.41 7.83 -11.91
CA GLU A 50 -8.43 8.70 -11.28
C GLU A 50 -9.69 8.86 -12.14
N ALA A 51 -9.53 8.84 -13.47
CA ALA A 51 -10.65 8.99 -14.37
C ALA A 51 -11.52 7.73 -14.35
N GLY A 52 -10.89 6.55 -14.30
CA GLY A 52 -11.59 5.26 -14.39
C GLY A 52 -11.87 4.54 -13.06
N SER A 53 -11.22 4.90 -11.96
CA SER A 53 -11.48 4.31 -10.64
C SER A 53 -12.42 5.18 -9.79
N GLU A 54 -13.15 4.53 -8.89
CA GLU A 54 -13.97 5.19 -7.87
C GLU A 54 -13.10 5.82 -6.77
N VAL A 55 -11.94 5.22 -6.50
CA VAL A 55 -10.98 5.66 -5.48
C VAL A 55 -9.54 5.48 -5.95
N MET A 56 -8.67 6.44 -5.61
CA MET A 56 -7.23 6.38 -5.89
C MET A 56 -6.48 5.36 -5.00
N THR A 57 -7.17 4.80 -4.02
CA THR A 57 -6.66 3.74 -3.15
C THR A 57 -7.08 2.38 -3.70
N CYS A 58 -6.14 1.46 -3.77
CA CYS A 58 -6.37 0.06 -4.09
C CYS A 58 -6.44 -0.79 -2.82
N ASP A 59 -6.92 -2.03 -2.98
CA ASP A 59 -6.93 -3.01 -1.90
C ASP A 59 -5.50 -3.35 -1.47
N GLN A 60 -5.25 -3.40 -0.16
CA GLN A 60 -3.91 -3.55 0.39
C GLN A 60 -3.35 -4.96 0.23
N MET A 61 -4.21 -5.95 -0.02
CA MET A 61 -3.85 -7.36 -0.15
C MET A 61 -3.45 -7.73 -1.58
N ASP A 62 -4.26 -7.33 -2.57
CA ASP A 62 -4.06 -7.71 -3.96
C ASP A 62 -3.73 -6.53 -4.89
N GLY A 63 -3.85 -5.28 -4.41
CA GLY A 63 -3.63 -4.10 -5.24
C GLY A 63 -4.77 -3.77 -6.18
N SER A 64 -5.93 -4.42 -6.01
CA SER A 64 -7.06 -4.25 -6.91
C SER A 64 -7.70 -2.87 -6.76
N CYS A 65 -7.90 -2.20 -7.88
CA CYS A 65 -8.56 -0.90 -7.95
C CYS A 65 -10.07 -1.09 -8.13
N THR A 66 -10.87 -0.31 -7.39
CA THR A 66 -12.32 -0.27 -7.61
C THR A 66 -12.63 0.55 -8.86
N CYS A 67 -12.93 -0.10 -9.98
CA CYS A 67 -13.23 0.57 -11.24
C CYS A 67 -14.69 1.07 -11.31
N LYS A 68 -14.88 2.20 -11.99
CA LYS A 68 -16.19 2.77 -12.32
C LYS A 68 -16.95 1.86 -13.30
N VAL A 69 -18.26 2.09 -13.41
CA VAL A 69 -19.09 1.37 -14.38
C VAL A 69 -18.56 1.55 -15.81
N ASN A 70 -18.42 0.45 -16.55
CA ASN A 70 -17.83 0.37 -17.90
C ASN A 70 -16.32 0.63 -17.97
N VAL A 71 -15.58 0.41 -16.88
CA VAL A 71 -14.12 0.50 -16.87
C VAL A 71 -13.53 -0.82 -16.31
N GLU A 72 -12.50 -1.33 -16.96
CA GLU A 72 -11.83 -2.59 -16.63
C GLU A 72 -10.29 -2.49 -16.70
N GLY A 73 -9.61 -3.51 -16.17
CA GLY A 73 -8.15 -3.63 -16.13
C GLY A 73 -7.51 -3.28 -14.78
N GLU A 74 -6.24 -3.69 -14.59
CA GLU A 74 -5.47 -3.65 -13.33
C GLU A 74 -5.27 -2.23 -12.74
N GLY A 75 -5.64 -1.18 -13.48
CA GLY A 75 -5.61 0.20 -13.02
C GLY A 75 -6.81 1.02 -13.49
N CYS A 76 -7.91 0.36 -13.86
CA CYS A 76 -9.12 1.03 -14.36
C CYS A 76 -8.84 1.99 -15.53
N ARG A 77 -8.02 1.55 -16.48
CA ARG A 77 -7.55 2.38 -17.61
C ARG A 77 -8.13 1.98 -18.96
N SER A 78 -8.89 0.89 -19.01
CA SER A 78 -9.52 0.38 -20.22
C SER A 78 -11.04 0.49 -20.10
N CYS A 79 -11.73 0.85 -21.17
CA CYS A 79 -13.19 0.93 -21.26
C CYS A 79 -13.75 -0.12 -22.21
#